data_AF-A0A0G1JYH0-F1
#
_entry.id   AF-A0A0G1JYH0-F1
#
_cell.length_a   1.000
_cell.length_b   1.000
_cell.length_c   1.000
_cell.angle_alpha   90.00
_cell.angle_beta   90.00
_cell.angle_gamma   90.00
#
_symmetry.space_group_name_H-M   'P 1'
#
loop_
_entity.id
_entity.type
_entity.pdbx_description
1 polymer ?
#
loop_
_entity_poly.entity_id
_entity_poly.type
_entity_poly.pdbx_seq_one_letter_code
_entity_poly.pdbx_strand_id
1 'polypeptide(L)'
;MNENRLNLSWSAVEKALNEGTFSGYKIGILETEKLFKDFLKQKNIPGQNISRQIKYVKRFLSLPDKLSYSWHTCQRIILEPDFEINREETKQIISGYWQAMIDIEEAVESLNSWEKISLRFKYFLSIVIKKMRWFVGAFFALVALIWFLSETLWGQTASRAILIANHFFIFQILYWTAIIIIGLAVLMGILYFILKQKSRF
;
A
#
# COMPACT_ATOMS: atom_id res chain seq x y z
N MET A 1 -32.31 3.17 2.69
CA MET A 1 -31.04 3.22 3.46
C MET A 1 -30.66 4.69 3.54
N ASN A 2 -30.90 5.39 4.65
CA ASN A 2 -30.75 6.85 4.71
C ASN A 2 -29.95 7.36 5.90
N GLU A 3 -28.95 6.60 6.35
CA GLU A 3 -27.87 7.13 7.19
C GLU A 3 -26.55 6.60 6.62
N ASN A 4 -25.80 7.45 5.93
CA ASN A 4 -24.52 7.11 5.35
C ASN A 4 -23.42 7.09 6.43
N ARG A 5 -23.61 6.30 7.50
CA ARG A 5 -22.67 6.19 8.64
C ARG A 5 -21.25 5.82 8.21
N LEU A 6 -21.14 5.09 7.10
CA LEU A 6 -19.87 4.61 6.56
C LEU A 6 -19.29 5.52 5.47
N ASN A 7 -20.00 6.59 5.07
CA ASN A 7 -19.63 7.49 3.97
C ASN A 7 -19.19 6.76 2.67
N LEU A 8 -19.95 5.72 2.30
CA LEU A 8 -19.69 4.90 1.11
C LEU A 8 -20.69 5.26 0.01
N SER A 9 -20.24 5.20 -1.25
CA SER A 9 -21.10 5.44 -2.42
C SER A 9 -21.80 4.15 -2.84
N TRP A 10 -23.09 4.02 -2.53
CA TRP A 10 -23.93 2.86 -2.88
C TRP A 10 -24.56 2.95 -4.27
N SER A 11 -24.31 4.03 -5.01
CA SER A 11 -24.98 4.33 -6.29
C SER A 11 -24.87 3.20 -7.32
N ALA A 12 -23.72 2.53 -7.41
CA ALA A 12 -23.53 1.40 -8.32
C ALA A 12 -24.38 0.18 -7.92
N VAL A 13 -24.47 -0.11 -6.63
CA VAL A 13 -25.30 -1.19 -6.08
C VAL A 13 -26.78 -0.89 -6.31
N GLU A 14 -27.22 0.33 -5.98
CA GLU A 14 -28.61 0.76 -6.16
C GLU A 14 -29.04 0.70 -7.63
N LYS A 15 -28.19 1.19 -8.54
CA LYS A 15 -28.45 1.14 -9.99
C LYS A 15 -28.65 -0.29 -10.46
N ALA A 16 -27.79 -1.23 -10.03
CA ALA A 16 -27.88 -2.62 -10.42
C ALA A 16 -29.12 -3.32 -9.84
N LEU A 17 -29.47 -3.04 -8.58
CA LEU A 17 -30.66 -3.61 -7.94
C LEU A 17 -31.97 -3.08 -8.54
N ASN A 18 -31.98 -1.84 -9.02
CA ASN A 18 -33.15 -1.22 -9.66
C ASN A 18 -33.52 -1.85 -11.00
N GLU A 19 -32.59 -2.56 -11.65
CA GLU A 19 -32.90 -3.33 -12.87
C GLU A 19 -33.91 -4.45 -12.58
N GLY A 20 -33.95 -4.97 -11.35
CA GLY A 20 -34.91 -6.01 -10.95
C GLY A 20 -34.75 -7.35 -11.67
N THR A 21 -33.61 -7.56 -12.36
CA THR A 21 -33.30 -8.79 -13.11
C THR A 21 -32.32 -9.67 -12.32
N PHE A 22 -32.25 -10.95 -12.67
CA PHE A 22 -31.24 -11.88 -12.14
C PHE A 22 -29.81 -11.35 -12.33
N SER A 23 -29.52 -10.77 -13.48
CA SER A 23 -28.21 -10.15 -13.78
C SER A 23 -27.96 -8.92 -12.90
N GLY A 24 -28.96 -8.05 -12.74
CA GLY A 24 -28.86 -6.88 -11.86
C GLY A 24 -28.59 -7.25 -10.40
N TYR A 25 -29.20 -8.33 -9.91
CA TYR A 25 -28.93 -8.86 -8.57
C TYR A 25 -27.50 -9.37 -8.40
N LYS A 26 -26.98 -10.14 -9.37
CA LYS A 26 -25.57 -10.57 -9.38
C LYS A 26 -24.63 -9.37 -9.35
N ILE A 27 -24.87 -8.38 -10.22
CA ILE A 27 -24.04 -7.16 -10.29
C ILE A 27 -24.11 -6.41 -8.96
N GLY A 28 -25.29 -6.25 -8.36
CA GLY A 28 -25.45 -5.59 -7.06
C GLY A 28 -24.62 -6.24 -5.94
N ILE A 29 -24.54 -7.57 -5.94
CA ILE A 29 -23.71 -8.32 -4.98
C ILE A 29 -22.21 -8.10 -5.25
N LEU A 30 -21.78 -8.18 -6.51
CA LEU A 30 -20.38 -7.96 -6.90
C LEU A 30 -19.92 -6.52 -6.59
N GLU A 31 -20.76 -5.52 -6.86
CA GLU A 31 -20.46 -4.13 -6.49
C GLU A 31 -20.41 -3.96 -4.97
N THR A 32 -21.25 -4.67 -4.21
CA THR A 32 -21.18 -4.67 -2.75
C THR A 32 -19.87 -5.29 -2.24
N GLU A 33 -19.39 -6.38 -2.85
CA GLU A 33 -18.08 -6.98 -2.51
C GLU A 33 -16.93 -6.00 -2.78
N LYS A 34 -16.99 -5.25 -3.88
CA LYS A 34 -15.99 -4.22 -4.20
C LYS A 34 -15.99 -3.11 -3.15
N LEU A 35 -17.16 -2.62 -2.75
CA LEU A 35 -17.29 -1.62 -1.67
C LEU A 35 -16.71 -2.16 -0.36
N PHE A 36 -17.02 -3.40 0.01
CA PHE A 36 -16.48 -4.04 1.20
C PHE A 36 -14.95 -4.15 1.14
N LYS A 37 -14.40 -4.56 0.00
CA LYS A 37 -12.94 -4.65 -0.20
C LYS A 37 -12.25 -3.31 -0.05
N ASP A 38 -12.84 -2.24 -0.59
CA ASP A 38 -12.27 -0.90 -0.49
C ASP A 38 -12.42 -0.33 0.92
N PHE A 39 -13.53 -0.60 1.60
CA PHE A 39 -13.71 -0.31 3.03
C PHE A 39 -12.64 -0.97 3.89
N LEU A 40 -12.36 -2.27 3.70
CA LEU A 40 -11.30 -2.98 4.43
C LEU A 40 -9.92 -2.34 4.22
N LYS A 41 -9.63 -1.84 3.01
CA LYS A 41 -8.38 -1.09 2.74
C LYS A 41 -8.35 0.25 3.44
N GLN A 42 -9.44 1.02 3.39
CA GLN A 42 -9.55 2.31 4.07
C GLN A 42 -9.33 2.17 5.58
N LYS A 43 -9.86 1.09 6.17
CA LYS A 43 -9.66 0.76 7.59
C LYS A 43 -8.32 0.08 7.90
N ASN A 44 -7.43 -0.05 6.90
CA ASN A 44 -6.12 -0.70 7.03
C ASN A 44 -6.21 -2.09 7.68
N ILE A 45 -7.18 -2.89 7.26
CA ILE A 45 -7.37 -4.25 7.79
C ILE A 45 -6.24 -5.16 7.27
N PRO A 46 -5.44 -5.78 8.16
CA PRO A 46 -4.34 -6.66 7.75
C PRO A 46 -4.81 -7.90 6.99
N GLY A 47 -4.08 -8.25 5.92
CA GLY A 47 -4.34 -9.45 5.14
C GLY A 47 -3.90 -9.29 3.70
N GLN A 48 -3.31 -10.36 3.14
CA GLN A 48 -2.78 -10.34 1.77
C GLN A 48 -3.86 -10.41 0.70
N ASN A 49 -5.01 -10.98 1.04
CA ASN A 49 -6.19 -11.11 0.20
C ASN A 49 -7.44 -10.96 1.06
N ILE A 50 -8.59 -10.79 0.42
CA ILE A 50 -9.86 -10.57 1.10
C ILE A 50 -10.22 -11.72 2.04
N SER A 51 -9.93 -12.97 1.68
CA SER A 51 -10.12 -14.13 2.57
C SER A 51 -9.33 -14.00 3.88
N ARG A 52 -8.05 -13.58 3.82
CA ARG A 52 -7.24 -13.34 5.02
C ARG A 52 -7.73 -12.13 5.81
N GLN A 53 -8.19 -11.08 5.14
CA GLN A 53 -8.79 -9.91 5.81
C GLN A 53 -10.09 -10.31 6.53
N ILE A 54 -10.95 -11.10 5.91
CA ILE A 54 -12.17 -11.66 6.52
C ILE A 54 -11.80 -12.51 7.75
N LYS A 55 -10.79 -13.38 7.64
CA LYS A 55 -10.30 -14.16 8.79
C LYS A 55 -9.81 -13.26 9.93
N TYR A 56 -9.14 -12.15 9.60
CA TYR A 56 -8.63 -11.20 10.59
C TYR A 56 -9.77 -10.51 11.35
N VAL A 57 -10.78 -10.03 10.61
CA VAL A 57 -11.91 -9.27 11.19
C VAL A 57 -12.96 -10.15 11.83
N LYS A 58 -12.92 -11.48 11.63
CA LYS A 58 -13.89 -12.44 12.19
C LYS A 58 -14.19 -12.21 13.68
N ARG A 59 -13.18 -11.84 14.48
CA ARG A 59 -13.33 -11.57 15.92
C ARG A 59 -14.11 -10.31 16.27
N PHE A 60 -14.29 -9.40 15.30
CA PHE A 60 -15.04 -8.16 15.46
C PHE A 60 -16.48 -8.28 14.98
N LEU A 61 -16.83 -9.38 14.29
CA LEU A 61 -18.14 -9.54 13.68
C LEU A 61 -19.14 -10.11 14.68
N SER A 62 -20.32 -9.49 14.72
CA SER A 62 -21.49 -10.02 15.43
C SER A 62 -22.03 -11.28 14.75
N LEU A 63 -22.01 -11.31 13.41
CA LEU A 63 -22.56 -12.39 12.58
C LEU A 63 -21.52 -12.88 11.54
N PRO A 64 -20.44 -13.55 11.99
CA PRO A 64 -19.35 -13.96 11.10
C PRO A 64 -19.79 -14.96 10.02
N ASP A 65 -20.76 -15.82 10.33
CA ASP A 65 -21.26 -16.82 9.38
C ASP A 65 -22.06 -16.18 8.25
N LYS A 66 -22.74 -15.07 8.54
CA LYS A 66 -23.48 -14.29 7.53
C LYS A 66 -22.55 -13.66 6.52
N LEU A 67 -21.42 -13.08 6.97
CA LEU A 67 -20.38 -12.58 6.06
C LEU A 67 -19.74 -13.73 5.27
N SER A 68 -19.47 -14.87 5.92
CA SER A 68 -18.91 -16.04 5.25
C SER A 68 -19.83 -16.54 4.13
N TYR A 69 -21.14 -16.64 4.40
CA TYR A 69 -22.15 -16.96 3.40
C TYR A 69 -22.16 -15.96 2.24
N SER A 70 -22.22 -14.66 2.54
CA SER A 70 -22.17 -13.60 1.53
C SER A 70 -20.92 -13.70 0.64
N TRP A 71 -19.77 -13.96 1.24
CA TRP A 71 -18.50 -14.15 0.53
C TRP A 71 -18.55 -15.37 -0.39
N HIS A 72 -18.98 -16.52 0.10
CA HIS A 72 -19.06 -17.74 -0.70
C HIS A 72 -20.04 -17.61 -1.85
N THR A 73 -21.21 -17.01 -1.64
CA THR A 73 -22.18 -16.79 -2.72
C THR A 73 -21.63 -15.85 -3.79
N CYS A 74 -20.87 -14.82 -3.40
CA CYS A 74 -20.17 -13.95 -4.34
C CYS A 74 -19.16 -14.74 -5.20
N GLN A 75 -18.40 -15.65 -4.59
CA GLN A 75 -17.49 -16.52 -5.34
C GLN A 75 -18.23 -17.46 -6.29
N ARG A 76 -19.38 -17.99 -5.89
CA ARG A 76 -20.23 -18.82 -6.77
C ARG A 76 -20.74 -18.04 -7.97
N ILE A 77 -21.21 -16.80 -7.77
CA ILE A 77 -21.62 -15.90 -8.88
C ILE A 77 -20.49 -15.72 -9.91
N ILE A 78 -19.24 -15.67 -9.46
CA ILE A 78 -18.07 -15.49 -10.34
C ILE A 78 -17.69 -16.78 -11.07
N LEU A 79 -17.81 -17.94 -10.40
CA LEU A 79 -17.33 -19.23 -10.88
C LEU A 79 -18.38 -20.03 -11.66
N GLU A 80 -19.66 -19.85 -11.35
CA GLU A 80 -20.81 -20.58 -11.90
C GLU A 80 -21.65 -19.61 -12.77
N PRO A 81 -21.52 -19.64 -14.12
CA PRO A 81 -22.23 -18.72 -15.01
C PRO A 81 -23.76 -18.75 -14.83
N ASP A 82 -24.30 -19.95 -14.64
CA ASP A 82 -25.73 -20.22 -14.52
C ASP A 82 -26.25 -20.13 -13.09
N PHE A 83 -25.45 -19.63 -12.14
CA PHE A 83 -25.88 -19.49 -10.76
C PHE A 83 -27.11 -18.57 -10.65
N GLU A 84 -28.26 -19.08 -10.22
CA GLU A 84 -29.46 -18.27 -10.05
C GLU A 84 -29.52 -17.65 -8.66
N ILE A 85 -30.05 -16.43 -8.56
CA ILE A 85 -30.21 -15.75 -7.28
C ILE A 85 -31.45 -14.86 -7.29
N ASN A 86 -32.27 -14.98 -6.25
CA ASN A 86 -33.48 -14.17 -6.13
C ASN A 86 -33.25 -12.87 -5.33
N ARG A 87 -34.29 -12.05 -5.27
CA ARG A 87 -34.25 -10.75 -4.60
C ARG A 87 -34.02 -10.87 -3.10
N GLU A 88 -34.66 -11.84 -2.46
CA GLU A 88 -34.60 -12.09 -1.02
C GLU A 88 -33.19 -12.52 -0.61
N GLU A 89 -32.58 -13.45 -1.33
CA GLU A 89 -31.19 -13.90 -1.17
C GLU A 89 -30.21 -12.74 -1.39
N THR A 90 -30.43 -11.94 -2.44
CA THR A 90 -29.63 -10.75 -2.73
C THR A 90 -29.62 -9.78 -1.55
N LYS A 91 -30.80 -9.50 -0.99
CA LYS A 91 -30.94 -8.65 0.19
C LYS A 91 -30.21 -9.23 1.40
N GLN A 92 -30.30 -10.54 1.62
CA GLN A 92 -29.58 -11.20 2.71
C GLN A 92 -28.07 -11.06 2.55
N ILE A 93 -27.54 -11.29 1.34
CA ILE A 93 -26.10 -11.22 1.05
C ILE A 93 -25.57 -9.80 1.26
N ILE A 94 -26.24 -8.81 0.68
CA ILE A 94 -25.87 -7.39 0.82
C ILE A 94 -25.93 -6.97 2.29
N SER A 95 -26.97 -7.39 3.02
CA SER A 95 -27.08 -7.11 4.45
C SER A 95 -25.97 -7.77 5.29
N GLY A 96 -25.42 -8.90 4.84
CA GLY A 96 -24.28 -9.56 5.48
C GLY A 96 -23.01 -8.72 5.37
N TYR A 97 -22.72 -8.18 4.19
CA TYR A 97 -21.60 -7.24 4.01
C TYR A 97 -21.82 -5.93 4.75
N TRP A 98 -23.04 -5.37 4.69
CA TRP A 98 -23.38 -4.14 5.39
C TRP A 98 -23.16 -4.25 6.90
N GLN A 99 -23.70 -5.29 7.52
CA GLN A 99 -23.53 -5.52 8.96
C GLN A 99 -22.05 -5.69 9.32
N ALA A 100 -21.30 -6.45 8.52
CA ALA A 100 -19.88 -6.62 8.75
C ALA A 100 -19.10 -5.30 8.69
N MET A 101 -19.46 -4.38 7.79
CA MET A 101 -18.82 -3.06 7.73
C MET A 101 -19.14 -2.22 8.96
N ILE A 102 -20.38 -2.26 9.46
CA ILE A 102 -20.75 -1.58 10.71
C ILE A 102 -19.96 -2.14 11.89
N ASP A 103 -19.94 -3.46 12.05
CA ASP A 103 -19.24 -4.13 13.15
C ASP A 103 -17.74 -3.80 13.14
N ILE A 104 -17.13 -3.77 11.95
CA ILE A 104 -15.73 -3.39 11.79
C ILE A 104 -15.51 -1.91 12.09
N GLU A 105 -16.42 -1.02 11.67
CA GLU A 105 -16.34 0.42 11.96
C GLU A 105 -16.32 0.66 13.47
N GLU A 106 -17.32 0.13 14.17
CA GLU A 106 -17.46 0.26 15.62
C GLU A 106 -16.27 -0.37 16.36
N ALA A 107 -15.82 -1.54 15.91
CA ALA A 107 -14.63 -2.16 16.46
C ALA A 107 -13.37 -1.31 16.22
N VAL A 108 -13.19 -0.70 15.05
CA VAL A 108 -12.01 0.14 14.76
C VAL A 108 -12.07 1.46 15.51
N GLU A 109 -13.25 2.06 15.66
CA GLU A 109 -13.43 3.31 16.40
C GLU A 109 -13.11 3.14 17.88
N SER A 110 -13.54 2.03 18.48
CA SER A 110 -13.30 1.70 19.89
C SER A 110 -11.84 1.37 20.23
N LEU A 111 -10.98 1.12 19.24
CA LEU A 111 -9.55 0.86 19.47
C LEU A 111 -8.80 2.11 19.96
N ASN A 112 -7.84 1.86 20.84
CA ASN A 112 -6.89 2.87 21.29
C ASN A 112 -5.94 3.29 20.16
N SER A 113 -5.34 4.48 20.26
CA SER A 113 -4.39 5.02 19.28
C SER A 113 -3.22 4.07 18.99
N TRP A 114 -2.71 3.37 20.02
CA TRP A 114 -1.66 2.36 19.85
C TRP A 114 -2.11 1.14 19.05
N GLU A 115 -3.34 0.70 19.26
CA GLU A 115 -3.91 -0.43 18.52
C GLU A 115 -4.19 -0.05 17.06
N LYS A 116 -4.64 1.20 16.82
CA LYS A 116 -4.78 1.77 15.47
C LYS A 116 -3.44 1.85 14.74
N ILE A 117 -2.36 2.26 15.42
CA ILE A 117 -1.00 2.26 14.86
C ILE A 117 -0.54 0.82 14.58
N SER A 118 -0.76 -0.10 15.53
CA SER A 118 -0.43 -1.53 15.38
C SER A 118 -1.15 -2.16 14.18
N LEU A 119 -2.43 -1.82 13.97
CA LEU A 119 -3.19 -2.25 12.80
C LEU A 119 -2.56 -1.77 11.50
N ARG A 120 -2.26 -0.47 11.39
CA ARG A 120 -1.60 0.11 10.21
C ARG A 120 -0.26 -0.55 9.94
N PHE A 121 0.53 -0.79 10.98
CA PHE A 121 1.82 -1.47 10.85
C PHE A 121 1.65 -2.92 10.36
N LYS A 122 0.72 -3.68 10.94
CA LYS A 122 0.42 -5.06 10.51
C LYS A 122 -0.09 -5.11 9.07
N TYR A 123 -0.91 -4.15 8.66
CA TYR A 123 -1.37 -4.01 7.29
C TYR A 123 -0.20 -3.75 6.33
N PHE A 124 0.63 -2.76 6.63
CA PHE A 124 1.82 -2.46 5.83
C PHE A 124 2.75 -3.66 5.72
N LEU A 125 3.05 -4.31 6.84
CA LEU A 125 3.88 -5.51 6.88
C LEU A 125 3.30 -6.62 5.99
N SER A 126 1.97 -6.82 6.03
CA SER A 126 1.30 -7.84 5.20
C SER A 126 1.46 -7.60 3.69
N ILE A 127 1.56 -6.33 3.26
CA ILE A 127 1.82 -5.94 1.88
C ILE A 127 3.31 -6.11 1.53
N VAL A 128 4.20 -5.64 2.40
CA VAL A 128 5.65 -5.64 2.17
C VAL A 128 6.25 -7.03 2.14
N ILE A 129 5.76 -7.96 2.98
CA ILE A 129 6.25 -9.36 3.02
C ILE A 129 6.27 -10.01 1.63
N LYS A 130 5.30 -9.69 0.75
CA LYS A 130 5.27 -10.23 -0.64
C LYS A 130 6.51 -9.83 -1.44
N LYS A 131 7.00 -8.61 -1.25
CA LYS A 131 8.19 -8.09 -1.94
C LYS A 131 9.47 -8.46 -1.19
N MET A 132 9.39 -8.57 0.13
CA MET A 132 10.54 -8.80 1.01
C MET A 132 11.29 -10.10 0.70
N ARG A 133 10.60 -11.16 0.24
CA ARG A 133 11.27 -12.43 -0.10
C ARG A 133 12.38 -12.27 -1.15
N TRP A 134 12.13 -11.46 -2.18
CA TRP A 134 13.12 -11.17 -3.21
C TRP A 134 14.25 -10.29 -2.69
N PHE A 135 13.94 -9.29 -1.87
CA PHE A 135 14.95 -8.43 -1.25
C PHE A 135 15.86 -9.19 -0.29
N VAL A 136 15.31 -10.09 0.53
CA VAL A 136 16.09 -10.91 1.46
C VAL A 136 17.02 -11.84 0.67
N GLY A 137 16.50 -12.51 -0.37
CA GLY A 137 17.32 -13.35 -1.24
C GLY A 137 18.43 -12.58 -1.94
N ALA A 138 18.11 -11.41 -2.50
CA ALA A 138 19.09 -10.53 -3.14
C ALA A 138 20.14 -10.01 -2.15
N PHE A 139 19.73 -9.66 -0.93
CA PHE A 139 20.63 -9.23 0.13
C PHE A 139 21.62 -10.33 0.51
N PHE A 140 21.15 -11.55 0.78
CA PHE A 140 22.05 -12.67 1.08
C PHE A 140 22.95 -13.04 -0.10
N ALA A 141 22.44 -13.01 -1.32
CA ALA A 141 23.26 -13.22 -2.52
C ALA A 141 24.36 -12.17 -2.66
N LEU A 142 24.03 -10.90 -2.37
CA LEU A 142 24.99 -9.80 -2.41
C LEU A 142 26.04 -9.92 -1.29
N VAL A 143 25.64 -10.30 -0.07
CA VAL A 143 26.58 -10.57 1.03
C VAL A 143 27.50 -11.74 0.69
N ALA A 144 26.97 -12.83 0.14
CA ALA A 144 27.76 -13.98 -0.30
C ALA A 144 28.72 -13.61 -1.44
N LEU A 145 28.26 -12.78 -2.40
CA LEU A 145 29.08 -12.26 -3.49
C LEU A 145 30.22 -11.38 -2.96
N ILE A 146 29.95 -10.48 -2.02
CA ILE A 146 30.97 -9.64 -1.38
C ILE A 146 31.99 -10.51 -0.66
N TRP A 147 31.53 -11.49 0.11
CA TRP A 147 32.43 -12.39 0.84
C TRP A 147 33.31 -13.20 -0.13
N PHE A 148 32.72 -13.76 -1.18
CA PHE A 148 33.46 -14.47 -2.23
C PHE A 148 34.46 -13.58 -2.98
N LEU A 149 34.08 -12.34 -3.32
CA LEU A 149 34.99 -11.38 -3.95
C LEU A 149 36.11 -10.94 -3.01
N SER A 150 35.87 -10.89 -1.70
CA SER A 150 36.91 -10.51 -0.73
C SER A 150 38.01 -11.56 -0.59
N GLU A 151 37.69 -12.84 -0.78
CA GLU A 151 38.65 -13.95 -0.69
C GLU A 151 39.37 -14.26 -2.01
N THR A 152 38.87 -13.75 -3.15
CA THR A 152 39.45 -14.01 -4.47
C THR A 152 40.37 -12.87 -4.93
N LEU A 153 41.50 -13.22 -5.55
CA LEU A 153 42.48 -12.25 -6.10
C LEU A 153 41.83 -11.25 -7.08
N TRP A 154 40.90 -11.73 -7.90
CA TRP A 154 40.15 -10.90 -8.85
C TRP A 154 39.25 -9.89 -8.14
N GLY A 155 38.57 -10.30 -7.07
CA GLY A 155 37.70 -9.40 -6.31
C GLY A 155 38.48 -8.39 -5.46
N GLN A 156 39.63 -8.76 -4.91
CA GLN A 156 40.55 -7.81 -4.26
C GLN A 156 41.11 -6.77 -5.25
N THR A 157 41.42 -7.18 -6.47
CA THR A 157 41.88 -6.27 -7.53
C THR A 157 40.76 -5.32 -7.96
N ALA A 158 39.55 -5.84 -8.18
CA ALA A 158 38.39 -5.04 -8.56
C ALA A 158 37.98 -4.04 -7.45
N SER A 159 37.94 -4.48 -6.19
CA SER A 159 37.64 -3.61 -5.05
C SER A 159 38.68 -2.51 -4.89
N ARG A 160 39.98 -2.81 -5.05
CA ARG A 160 41.05 -1.81 -5.03
C ARG A 160 40.91 -0.80 -6.19
N ALA A 161 40.55 -1.27 -7.39
CA ALA A 161 40.31 -0.41 -8.54
C ALA A 161 39.11 0.52 -8.31
N ILE A 162 38.00 0.02 -7.75
CA ILE A 162 36.83 0.84 -7.37
C ILE A 162 37.22 1.86 -6.30
N LEU A 163 38.02 1.49 -5.30
CA LEU A 163 38.48 2.39 -4.25
C LEU A 163 39.36 3.51 -4.83
N ILE A 164 40.29 3.18 -5.73
CA ILE A 164 41.13 4.16 -6.43
C ILE A 164 40.28 5.10 -7.29
N ALA A 165 39.36 4.55 -8.08
CA ALA A 165 38.48 5.34 -8.93
C ALA A 165 37.57 6.28 -8.12
N ASN A 166 37.03 5.79 -7.00
CA ASN A 166 36.18 6.58 -6.12
C ASN A 166 36.99 7.67 -5.39
N HIS A 167 38.20 7.35 -4.92
CA HIS A 167 39.10 8.33 -4.32
C HIS A 167 39.49 9.42 -5.32
N PHE A 168 39.80 9.05 -6.57
CA PHE A 168 40.05 10.00 -7.65
C PHE A 168 38.84 10.89 -7.93
N PHE A 169 37.63 10.32 -8.03
CA PHE A 169 36.42 11.13 -8.26
C PHE A 169 36.13 12.10 -7.11
N ILE A 170 36.22 11.64 -5.85
CA ILE A 170 35.90 12.46 -4.68
C ILE A 170 36.97 13.53 -4.45
N PHE A 171 38.25 13.14 -4.42
CA PHE A 171 39.33 14.04 -4.00
C PHE A 171 40.01 14.78 -5.14
N GLN A 172 39.93 14.28 -6.38
CA GLN A 172 40.49 14.99 -7.54
C GLN A 172 39.43 15.77 -8.31
N ILE A 173 38.22 15.22 -8.48
CA ILE A 173 37.20 15.90 -9.29
C ILE A 173 36.31 16.77 -8.40
N LEU A 174 35.66 16.20 -7.39
CA LEU A 174 34.71 16.92 -6.54
C LEU A 174 35.37 18.00 -5.66
N TYR A 175 36.53 17.70 -5.07
CA TYR A 175 37.26 18.68 -4.25
C TYR A 175 37.72 19.90 -5.05
N TRP A 176 38.34 19.70 -6.22
CA TRP A 176 38.81 20.81 -7.06
C TRP A 176 37.66 21.60 -7.69
N THR A 177 36.57 20.92 -8.10
CA THR A 177 35.37 21.62 -8.58
C THR A 177 34.73 22.47 -7.49
N ALA A 178 34.68 21.98 -6.24
CA ALA A 178 34.21 22.76 -5.11
C ALA A 178 35.09 23.99 -4.83
N ILE A 179 36.42 23.86 -4.90
CA ILE A 179 37.36 25.00 -4.75
C ILE A 179 37.10 26.06 -5.83
N ILE A 180 36.92 25.66 -7.09
CA ILE A 180 36.66 26.58 -8.20
C ILE A 180 35.34 27.32 -7.98
N ILE A 181 34.28 26.61 -7.56
CA ILE A 181 32.97 27.21 -7.28
C ILE A 181 33.07 28.23 -6.14
N ILE A 182 33.76 27.90 -5.05
CA ILE A 182 33.98 28.81 -3.92
C ILE A 182 34.78 30.03 -4.36
N GLY A 183 35.86 29.84 -5.13
CA GLY A 183 36.67 30.94 -5.67
C GLY A 183 35.87 31.90 -6.55
N LEU A 184 35.03 31.35 -7.44
CA LEU A 184 34.12 32.14 -8.28
C LEU A 184 33.08 32.89 -7.44
N ALA A 185 32.52 32.27 -6.41
CA ALA A 185 31.57 32.92 -5.51
C ALA A 185 32.21 34.09 -4.74
N VAL A 186 33.45 33.93 -4.26
CA VAL A 186 34.21 35.00 -3.61
C VAL A 186 34.50 36.14 -4.58
N LEU A 187 34.95 35.85 -5.81
CA LEU A 187 35.19 36.86 -6.85
C LEU A 187 33.91 37.63 -7.20
N MET A 188 32.79 36.93 -7.37
CA MET A 188 31.48 37.56 -7.58
C MET A 188 31.08 38.43 -6.39
N GLY A 189 31.32 37.99 -5.15
CA GLY A 189 31.07 38.77 -3.95
C GLY A 189 31.89 40.06 -3.89
N ILE A 190 33.18 39.98 -4.23
CA ILE A 190 34.08 41.15 -4.31
C ILE A 190 33.62 42.13 -5.40
N LEU A 191 33.33 41.62 -6.60
CA LEU A 191 32.82 42.44 -7.71
C LEU A 191 31.51 43.13 -7.34
N TYR A 192 30.58 42.41 -6.72
CA TYR A 192 29.31 42.97 -6.24
C TYR A 192 29.54 44.08 -5.22
N PHE A 193 30.46 43.88 -4.27
CA PHE A 193 30.79 44.89 -3.25
C PHE A 193 31.38 46.17 -3.88
N ILE A 194 32.32 46.02 -4.83
CA ILE A 194 32.94 47.14 -5.56
C ILE A 194 31.88 47.91 -6.39
N LEU A 195 31.04 47.19 -7.13
CA LEU A 195 29.97 47.80 -7.94
C LEU A 195 28.94 48.54 -7.08
N LYS A 196 28.57 47.98 -5.93
CA LYS A 196 27.65 48.61 -4.97
C LYS A 196 28.24 49.85 -4.31
N GLN A 197 29.55 49.90 -4.09
CA GLN A 197 30.24 51.07 -3.55
C GLN A 197 30.28 52.22 -4.57
N LYS A 198 30.44 51.89 -5.87
CA LYS A 198 30.46 52.87 -6.97
C LYS A 198 29.09 53.48 -7.28
N SER A 199 27.97 52.83 -6.94
CA SER A 199 26.61 53.37 -7.14
C SER A 199 26.10 54.25 -5.98
N ARG A 200 26.90 54.44 -4.92
CA ARG A 200 26.58 55.30 -3.77
C ARG A 200 27.33 56.64 -3.78
N PHE A 201 28.17 56.87 -4.79
CA PHE A 201 28.73 58.17 -5.16
C PHE A 201 28.05 58.65 -6.44
#